data_AF-A0A6B1IZ82-F1
#
_entry.id   AF-A0A6B1IZ82-F1
#
_cell.length_a   1.000
_cell.length_b   1.000
_cell.length_c   1.000
_cell.angle_alpha   90.00
_cell.angle_beta   90.00
_cell.angle_gamma   90.00
#
_symmetry.space_group_name_H-M   'P 1'
#
loop_
_entity.id
_entity.type
_entity.pdbx_description
1 polymer ?
#
loop_
_entity_poly.entity_id
_entity_poly.type
_entity_poly.pdbx_seq_one_letter_code
_entity_poly.pdbx_strand_id
1 'polypeptide(L)' 'MEFGKLVSAHLPNAVIAATIFTLYNTYTGDIADPVTIGVEYLTYVAVIFIGFVVITPILNKAFGRVTT' A
#
# COMPACT_ATOMS: atom_id res chain seq x y z
N MET A 1 -14.16 5.71 -14.30
CA MET A 1 -14.48 4.28 -14.07
C MET A 1 -13.24 3.43 -13.81
N GLU A 2 -12.12 3.60 -14.51
CA GLU A 2 -10.90 2.81 -14.27
C GLU A 2 -10.22 3.11 -12.94
N PHE A 3 -10.07 4.39 -12.56
CA PHE A 3 -9.47 4.76 -11.28
C PHE A 3 -10.22 4.15 -10.10
N GLY A 4 -11.56 4.15 -10.13
CA GLY A 4 -12.39 3.52 -9.10
C GLY A 4 -12.13 2.00 -8.95
N LYS A 5 -11.83 1.30 -10.06
CA LYS A 5 -11.47 -0.13 -10.02
C LYS A 5 -10.10 -0.36 -9.38
N LEU A 6 -9.12 0.49 -9.69
CA LEU A 6 -7.79 0.44 -9.07
C LEU A 6 -7.88 0.72 -7.57
N VAL A 7 -8.67 1.73 -7.18
CA VAL A 7 -8.95 2.04 -5.78
C VAL A 7 -9.57 0.84 -5.09
N SER A 8 -10.65 0.26 -5.62
CA SER A 8 -11.29 -0.90 -4.98
C SER A 8 -10.39 -2.14 -4.92
N ALA A 9 -9.50 -2.33 -5.90
CA ALA A 9 -8.63 -3.50 -5.98
C ALA A 9 -7.40 -3.42 -5.07
N HIS A 10 -6.84 -2.21 -4.86
CA HIS A 10 -5.55 -2.06 -4.19
C HIS A 10 -5.61 -1.26 -2.89
N LEU A 11 -6.58 -0.35 -2.72
CA LEU A 11 -6.67 0.49 -1.52
C LEU A 11 -6.89 -0.34 -0.24
N PRO A 12 -7.77 -1.36 -0.20
CA PRO A 12 -7.94 -2.18 1.01
C PRO A 12 -6.64 -2.89 1.43
N ASN A 13 -5.89 -3.43 0.47
CA ASN A 13 -4.61 -4.08 0.73
C ASN A 13 -3.55 -3.09 1.22
N ALA A 14 -3.52 -1.88 0.67
CA ALA A 14 -2.63 -0.82 1.11
C ALA A 14 -2.95 -0.36 2.54
N VAL A 15 -4.23 -0.24 2.89
CA VAL A 15 -4.70 0.09 4.24
C VAL A 15 -4.26 -0.96 5.26
N ILE A 16 -4.45 -2.24 4.96
CA ILE A 16 -4.03 -3.33 5.85
C ILE A 16 -2.51 -3.31 6.05
N ALA A 17 -1.74 -3.20 4.96
CA ALA A 17 -0.28 -3.16 5.04
C ALA A 17 0.22 -1.94 5.83
N ALA A 18 -0.32 -0.74 5.55
CA ALA A 18 0.03 0.47 6.27
C ALA A 18 -0.32 0.39 7.76
N THR A 19 -1.42 -0.27 8.11
CA THR A 19 -1.83 -0.50 9.50
C THR A 19 -0.79 -1.35 10.22
N ILE A 20 -0.33 -2.45 9.60
CA ILE A 20 0.71 -3.32 10.15
C ILE A 20 2.02 -2.55 10.36
N PHE A 21 2.47 -1.79 9.35
CA PHE A 21 3.68 -0.97 9.46
C PHE A 21 3.59 0.08 10.56
N THR A 22 2.46 0.77 10.66
CA THR A 22 2.26 1.81 11.66
C THR A 22 2.26 1.22 13.07
N LEU A 23 1.57 0.09 13.27
CA LEU A 23 1.59 -0.62 14.55
C LEU A 23 3.00 -1.09 14.93
N TYR A 24 3.75 -1.61 13.95
CA TYR A 24 5.14 -2.03 14.17
C TYR A 24 6.02 -0.86 14.60
N ASN A 25 6.01 0.27 13.86
CA ASN A 25 6.83 1.44 14.17
C ASN A 25 6.44 2.12 15.49
N THR A 26 5.14 2.11 15.81
CA THR A 26 4.67 2.61 17.11
C THR A 26 5.15 1.69 18.24
N TYR A 27 5.13 0.37 18.04
CA TYR A 27 5.58 -0.60 19.04
C TYR A 27 7.10 -0.56 19.27
N THR A 28 7.91 -0.38 18.22
CA THR A 28 9.37 -0.27 18.32
C THR A 28 9.84 1.05 18.91
N GLY A 29 8.92 1.98 19.17
CA GLY A 29 9.23 3.30 19.73
C GLY A 29 9.86 4.26 18.72
N ASP A 30 9.80 3.94 17.42
CA ASP A 30 10.27 4.83 16.35
C ASP A 30 9.37 6.07 16.25
N ILE A 31 8.08 5.93 16.61
CA ILE A 31 7.09 7.00 16.58
C ILE A 31 6.23 6.95 17.85
N ALA A 32 6.15 8.05 18.59
CA ALA A 32 5.35 8.15 19.83
C ALA A 32 4.27 9.24 19.80
N ASP A 33 4.35 10.20 18.87
CA ASP A 33 3.40 11.31 18.79
C ASP A 33 2.18 10.97 17.90
N PRO A 34 0.93 11.14 18.38
CA PRO A 34 -0.28 10.80 17.63
C PRO A 34 -0.44 11.52 16.28
N VAL A 35 0.06 12.76 16.15
CA VAL A 35 -0.02 13.51 14.90
C VAL A 35 0.95 12.90 13.89
N THR A 36 2.18 12.60 14.32
CA THR A 36 3.18 11.92 13.48
C THR A 36 2.69 10.54 13.03
N ILE A 37 2.07 9.75 13.92
CA ILE A 37 1.46 8.46 13.58
C ILE A 37 0.44 8.61 12.44
N GLY A 38 -0.45 9.60 12.54
CA GLY A 38 -1.47 9.83 11.52
C GLY A 38 -0.89 10.23 10.15
N VAL A 39 0.09 11.13 10.14
CA VAL A 39 0.76 11.59 8.90
C VAL A 39 1.53 10.45 8.24
N GLU A 40 2.28 9.67 9.02
CA GLU A 40 3.03 8.54 8.51
C GLU A 40 2.13 7.43 8.00
N TYR A 41 1.05 7.11 8.73
CA TYR A 41 0.08 6.12 8.28
C TYR A 41 -0.49 6.49 6.90
N LEU A 42 -0.94 7.74 6.70
CA LEU A 42 -1.43 8.19 5.40
C LEU A 42 -0.36 8.13 4.32
N THR A 43 0.89 8.44 4.67
CA THR A 43 2.03 8.33 3.76
C THR A 43 2.27 6.88 3.36
N TYR A 44 2.26 5.93 4.30
CA TYR A 44 2.38 4.50 4.02
C TYR A 44 1.24 4.01 3.13
N VAL A 45 -0.02 4.39 3.41
CA VAL A 45 -1.16 4.03 2.55
C VAL A 45 -0.94 4.52 1.12
N ALA A 46 -0.53 5.77 0.94
CA ALA A 46 -0.31 6.36 -0.37
C ALA A 46 0.82 5.64 -1.14
N VAL A 47 1.98 5.45 -0.51
CA VAL A 47 3.15 4.82 -1.15
C VAL A 47 2.87 3.36 -1.50
N ILE A 48 2.27 2.60 -0.59
CA ILE A 48 1.94 1.19 -0.82
C ILE A 48 0.89 1.05 -1.93
N PHE A 49 -0.13 1.91 -1.94
CA PHE A 49 -1.14 1.94 -2.99
C PHE A 49 -0.52 2.21 -4.37
N ILE A 50 0.36 3.21 -4.47
CA ILE A 50 1.10 3.49 -5.72
C ILE A 50 1.94 2.28 -6.13
N GLY A 51 2.62 1.64 -5.18
CA GLY A 51 3.39 0.42 -5.41
C GLY A 51 2.53 -0.68 -6.05
N PHE A 52 1.35 -0.97 -5.50
CA PHE A 52 0.43 -1.95 -6.07
C PHE A 52 -0.02 -1.55 -7.49
N VAL A 53 -0.44 -0.30 -7.69
CA VAL A 53 -0.92 0.18 -9.00
C VAL A 53 0.17 0.07 -10.08
N VAL A 54 1.44 0.33 -9.74
CA VAL A 54 2.56 0.26 -10.68
C VAL A 54 3.02 -1.19 -10.91
N ILE A 55 3.09 -2.01 -9.86
CA ILE A 55 3.64 -3.37 -9.96
C ILE A 55 2.65 -4.34 -10.60
N THR A 56 1.34 -4.22 -10.33
CA THR A 56 0.32 -5.12 -10.88
C THR A 56 0.38 -5.28 -12.41
N PRO A 57 0.41 -4.21 -13.24
CA PRO A 57 0.53 -4.37 -14.69
C PRO A 57 1.86 -4.98 -15.13
N ILE A 58 2.95 -4.71 -14.40
CA ILE A 58 4.28 -5.29 -14.68
C ILE A 58 4.25 -6.80 -14.44
N LEU A 59 3.72 -7.24 -13.30
CA LEU A 59 3.56 -8.66 -12.99
C LEU A 59 2.63 -9.36 -13.97
N ASN A 60 1.50 -8.74 -14.33
CA ASN A 60 0.57 -9.30 -15.32
C ASN A 60 1.25 -9.50 -16.68
N LYS A 61 2.13 -8.58 -17.10
CA LYS A 61 2.91 -8.72 -18.34
C LYS A 61 4.00 -9.79 -18.23
N ALA A 62 4.65 -9.90 -17.08
CA ALA A 62 5.70 -10.90 -16.84
C ALA A 62 5.11 -12.32 -16.81
N PHE A 63 4.05 -12.55 -16.03
CA PHE A 63 3.42 -13.86 -15.86
C PHE A 63 2.46 -14.23 -16.99
N GLY A 64 1.80 -13.25 -17.64
CA GLY A 64 1.01 -13.50 -18.84
C GLY A 64 1.85 -13.92 -20.05
N ARG A 65 3.17 -13.70 -20.01
CA ARG A 65 4.13 -14.16 -21.04
C ARG A 65 4.65 -15.58 -20.79
N VAL A 66 4.45 -16.14 -19.60
CA VAL A 66 4.93 -17.48 -19.21
C VAL A 66 4.00 -18.60 -19.69
N THR A 67 2.80 -18.27 -20.19
CA THR A 67 1.79 -19.23 -20.67
C THR A 67 1.72 -19.41 -22.20
N THR A 68 2.80 -19.11 -22.95
CA THR A 68 2.90 -19.44 -24.39
C THR A 68 4.20 -20.16 -24.69
#